data_AF-A0A1G1I3R5-F1
#
_entry.id   AF-A0A1G1I3R5-F1
#
_cell.length_a   1.000
_cell.length_b   1.000
_cell.length_c   1.000
_cell.angle_alpha   90.00
_cell.angle_beta   90.00
_cell.angle_gamma   90.00
#
_symmetry.space_group_name_H-M   'P 1'
#
loop_
_entity.id
_entity.type
_entity.pdbx_description
1 polymer ?
#
loop_
_entity_poly.entity_id
_entity_poly.type
_entity_poly.pdbx_seq_one_letter_code
_entity_poly.pdbx_strand_id
1 'polypeptide(L)'
;MLEIVRKALLAGLGAQEKAKELVDELMKKGELSQSDGAKLMKEIMEKAEKGTGELDKKIGDIVQKALEKLNLPGKKDLENLEKNVQDLSNRLKRLEEGN
;
A
#
# COMPACT_ATOMS: atom_id res chain seq x y z
N MET A 1 -18.01 -2.53 -4.07
CA MET A 1 -16.59 -2.17 -4.31
C MET A 1 -15.65 -3.09 -3.53
N LEU A 2 -15.77 -3.21 -2.20
CA LEU A 2 -14.95 -4.14 -1.39
C LEU A 2 -14.96 -5.59 -1.88
N GLU A 3 -16.13 -6.12 -2.26
CA GLU A 3 -16.25 -7.46 -2.86
C GLU A 3 -15.45 -7.65 -4.15
N ILE A 4 -15.37 -6.63 -5.00
CA ILE A 4 -14.63 -6.69 -6.27
C ILE A 4 -13.12 -6.70 -5.99
N VAL A 5 -12.67 -5.87 -5.04
CA VAL A 5 -11.27 -5.84 -4.59
C VAL A 5 -10.88 -7.20 -3.98
N ARG A 6 -11.74 -7.76 -3.13
CA ARG A 6 -11.51 -9.08 -2.52
C ARG A 6 -11.41 -10.18 -3.57
N LYS A 7 -12.31 -10.19 -4.55
CA LYS A 7 -12.27 -11.15 -5.68
C LYS A 7 -11.02 -10.97 -6.54
N ALA A 8 -10.60 -9.74 -6.82
CA ALA A 8 -9.39 -9.45 -7.57
C ALA A 8 -8.13 -9.92 -6.84
N LEU A 9 -8.06 -9.71 -5.52
CA LEU A 9 -6.96 -10.20 -4.68
C LEU A 9 -6.89 -11.74 -4.67
N LEU A 10 -8.04 -12.40 -4.46
CA LEU A 10 -8.10 -13.88 -4.49
C LEU A 10 -7.73 -14.44 -5.87
N ALA A 11 -8.17 -13.80 -6.94
CA ALA A 11 -7.79 -14.17 -8.30
C ALA A 11 -6.29 -13.96 -8.54
N GLY A 12 -5.69 -12.87 -8.03
CA GLY A 12 -4.26 -12.60 -8.10
C GLY A 12 -3.42 -13.67 -7.37
N LEU A 13 -3.84 -14.06 -6.16
CA LEU A 13 -3.19 -15.13 -5.40
C LEU A 13 -3.29 -16.48 -6.13
N GLY A 14 -4.48 -16.83 -6.63
CA GLY A 14 -4.67 -18.07 -7.41
C GLY A 14 -3.89 -18.08 -8.73
N ALA A 15 -3.75 -16.93 -9.39
CA ALA A 15 -2.94 -16.80 -10.61
C ALA A 15 -1.45 -17.00 -10.32
N GLN A 16 -0.94 -16.47 -9.19
CA GLN A 16 0.44 -16.68 -8.77
C GLN A 16 0.72 -18.15 -8.45
N GLU A 17 -0.19 -18.82 -7.77
CA GLU A 17 -0.08 -20.25 -7.44
C GLU A 17 -0.11 -21.12 -8.69
N LYS A 18 -1.03 -20.84 -9.63
CA LYS A 18 -1.09 -21.54 -10.92
C LYS A 18 0.15 -21.31 -11.78
N ALA A 19 0.72 -20.11 -11.76
CA ALA A 19 1.96 -19.84 -12.47
C ALA A 19 3.13 -20.65 -11.89
N LYS A 20 3.18 -20.82 -10.57
CA LYS A 20 4.17 -21.67 -9.90
C LYS A 20 4.06 -23.13 -10.27
N GLU A 21 2.85 -23.68 -10.23
CA GLU A 21 2.61 -25.05 -10.67
C GLU A 21 3.04 -25.26 -12.13
N LEU A 22 2.72 -24.31 -13.02
CA LEU A 22 3.08 -24.41 -14.43
C LEU A 22 4.60 -24.43 -14.64
N VAL A 23 5.33 -23.55 -13.95
CA VAL A 23 6.80 -23.50 -14.03
C VAL A 23 7.42 -24.79 -13.49
N ASP A 24 6.90 -25.31 -12.37
CA ASP A 24 7.34 -26.59 -11.79
C ASP A 24 7.05 -27.78 -12.72
N GLU A 25 5.91 -27.79 -13.41
CA GLU A 25 5.58 -28.82 -14.40
C GLU A 25 6.50 -28.78 -15.62
N LEU A 26 6.79 -27.59 -16.15
CA LEU A 26 7.70 -27.42 -17.29
C LEU A 26 9.13 -27.87 -16.94
N MET A 27 9.58 -27.60 -15.70
CA MET A 27 10.85 -28.12 -15.19
C MET A 27 10.86 -29.65 -15.08
N LYS A 28 9.77 -30.25 -14.57
CA LYS A 28 9.65 -31.72 -14.45
C LYS A 28 9.60 -32.42 -15.80
N LYS A 29 8.96 -31.81 -16.80
CA LYS A 29 8.91 -32.32 -18.18
C LYS A 29 10.25 -32.17 -18.92
N GLY A 30 11.22 -31.47 -18.33
CA GLY A 30 12.51 -31.18 -18.97
C GLY A 30 12.41 -30.13 -20.08
N GLU A 31 11.26 -29.48 -20.24
CA GLU A 31 11.03 -28.38 -21.19
C GLU A 31 11.69 -27.08 -20.70
N LEU A 32 12.01 -27.01 -19.40
CA LEU A 32 12.72 -25.90 -18.78
C LEU A 32 13.86 -26.41 -17.90
N SER A 33 15.02 -25.77 -17.97
CA SER A 33 16.09 -26.04 -17.00
C SER A 33 15.73 -25.47 -15.62
N GLN A 34 16.32 -26.00 -14.54
CA GLN A 34 16.11 -25.45 -13.21
C GLN A 34 16.53 -23.97 -13.10
N SER A 35 17.58 -23.58 -13.82
CA SER A 35 18.05 -22.20 -13.88
C SER A 35 17.00 -21.29 -14.53
N ASP A 36 16.42 -21.72 -15.65
CA ASP A 36 15.43 -20.92 -16.38
C ASP A 36 14.11 -20.84 -15.62
N GLY A 37 13.71 -21.90 -14.92
CA GLY A 37 12.47 -21.92 -14.14
C GLY A 37 12.55 -21.02 -12.92
N ALA A 38 13.69 -21.06 -12.21
CA ALA A 38 13.97 -20.14 -11.11
C ALA A 38 13.97 -18.68 -11.57
N LYS A 39 14.52 -18.40 -12.75
CA LYS A 39 14.55 -17.06 -13.32
C LYS A 39 13.15 -16.56 -13.70
N LEU A 40 12.36 -17.40 -14.36
CA LEU A 40 10.98 -17.07 -14.74
C LEU A 40 10.09 -16.83 -13.50
N MET A 41 10.22 -17.67 -12.48
CA MET A 41 9.53 -17.50 -11.20
C MET A 41 9.89 -16.16 -10.55
N LYS A 42 11.18 -15.83 -10.51
CA LYS A 42 11.66 -14.55 -9.97
C LYS A 42 11.08 -13.35 -10.71
N GLU A 43 11.03 -13.39 -12.03
CA GLU A 43 10.44 -12.32 -12.84
C GLU A 43 8.93 -12.14 -12.58
N ILE A 44 8.19 -13.24 -12.37
CA ILE A 44 6.77 -13.21 -12.02
C ILE A 44 6.58 -12.55 -10.64
N MET A 45 7.39 -12.96 -9.65
CA MET A 45 7.35 -12.36 -8.30
C MET A 45 7.70 -10.87 -8.32
N GLU A 46 8.77 -10.47 -9.01
CA GLU A 46 9.17 -9.07 -9.13
C GLU A 46 8.09 -8.20 -9.80
N LYS A 47 7.43 -8.72 -10.85
CA LYS A 47 6.31 -8.02 -11.48
C LYS A 47 5.10 -7.91 -10.56
N ALA A 48 4.80 -8.94 -9.79
CA ALA A 48 3.73 -8.92 -8.81
C ALA A 48 3.99 -7.87 -7.71
N GLU A 49 5.19 -7.85 -7.13
CA GLU A 49 5.58 -6.87 -6.10
C GLU A 49 5.56 -5.42 -6.61
N LYS A 50 6.02 -5.18 -7.85
CA LYS A 50 5.92 -3.84 -8.45
C LYS A 50 4.46 -3.42 -8.65
N GLY A 51 3.61 -4.35 -9.11
CA GLY A 51 2.19 -4.10 -9.31
C GLY A 51 1.44 -3.79 -8.01
N THR A 52 1.76 -4.48 -6.91
CA THR A 52 1.15 -4.20 -5.59
C THR A 52 1.57 -2.85 -5.04
N GLY A 53 2.84 -2.47 -5.16
CA GLY A 53 3.31 -1.16 -4.68
C GLY A 53 2.66 0.04 -5.39
N GLU A 54 2.38 -0.08 -6.69
CA GLU A 54 1.63 0.95 -7.43
C GLU A 54 0.14 0.98 -7.04
N LEU A 55 -0.45 -0.18 -6.76
CA LEU A 55 -1.83 -0.29 -6.27
C LEU A 55 -1.97 0.37 -4.90
N ASP A 56 -1.05 0.11 -3.96
CA ASP A 56 -1.08 0.71 -2.62
C ASP A 56 -1.02 2.23 -2.68
N LYS A 57 -0.17 2.80 -3.54
CA LYS A 57 -0.12 4.25 -3.78
C LYS A 57 -1.46 4.79 -4.30
N LYS A 58 -2.03 4.15 -5.32
CA LYS A 58 -3.34 4.56 -5.88
C LYS A 58 -4.45 4.48 -4.85
N ILE A 59 -4.46 3.44 -4.02
CA ILE A 59 -5.43 3.31 -2.93
C ILE A 59 -5.25 4.46 -1.93
N GLY A 60 -4.02 4.75 -1.52
CA GLY A 60 -3.69 5.91 -0.67
C GLY A 60 -4.22 7.22 -1.24
N ASP A 61 -3.97 7.49 -2.52
CA ASP A 61 -4.45 8.70 -3.20
C ASP A 61 -5.98 8.79 -3.26
N ILE A 62 -6.66 7.66 -3.51
CA ILE A 62 -8.13 7.60 -3.54
C ILE A 62 -8.70 7.90 -2.16
N VAL A 63 -8.13 7.31 -1.11
CA VAL A 63 -8.56 7.55 0.28
C VAL A 63 -8.31 9.00 0.66
N GLN A 64 -7.14 9.55 0.35
CA GLN A 64 -6.82 10.94 0.63
C GLN A 64 -7.79 11.90 -0.08
N LYS A 65 -8.05 11.69 -1.37
CA LYS A 65 -9.04 12.49 -2.12
C LYS A 65 -10.46 12.35 -1.56
N ALA A 66 -10.83 11.19 -1.03
CA ALA A 66 -12.12 11.00 -0.39
C ALA A 66 -12.21 11.78 0.93
N LEU A 67 -11.15 11.77 1.75
CA LEU A 67 -11.07 12.55 2.99
C LEU A 67 -11.14 14.06 2.70
N GLU A 68 -10.41 14.53 1.69
CA GLU A 68 -10.45 15.93 1.24
C GLU A 68 -11.86 16.35 0.79
N LYS A 69 -12.55 15.50 -0.01
CA LYS A 69 -13.93 15.77 -0.46
C LYS A 69 -14.94 15.83 0.68
N LEU A 70 -14.71 15.07 1.75
CA LEU A 70 -15.55 15.08 2.94
C LEU A 70 -15.14 16.18 3.94
N ASN A 71 -14.14 17.01 3.58
CA ASN A 71 -13.57 18.07 4.42
C ASN A 71 -13.09 17.54 5.79
N LEU A 72 -12.66 16.26 5.82
CA LEU A 72 -12.18 15.60 7.02
C LEU A 72 -10.67 15.81 7.15
N PRO A 73 -10.19 16.45 8.23
CA PRO A 73 -8.76 16.61 8.46
C PRO A 73 -8.09 15.26 8.72
N GLY A 74 -6.89 15.09 8.16
CA GLY A 74 -6.06 13.93 8.45
C GLY A 74 -5.47 13.99 9.85
N LYS A 75 -4.87 12.89 10.31
CA LYS A 75 -4.19 12.83 11.61
C LYS A 75 -3.11 13.93 11.75
N LYS A 76 -2.37 14.20 10.68
CA LYS A 76 -1.32 15.22 10.65
C LYS A 76 -1.87 16.64 10.84
N ASP A 77 -3.07 16.91 10.33
CA ASP A 77 -3.73 18.21 10.49
C ASP A 77 -4.15 18.43 11.95
N LEU A 78 -4.64 17.37 12.61
CA LEU A 78 -4.93 17.36 14.04
C LEU A 78 -3.67 17.58 14.89
N GLU A 79 -2.57 16.88 14.59
CA GLU A 79 -1.29 17.05 15.30
C GLU A 79 -0.73 18.48 15.14
N ASN A 80 -0.86 19.06 13.94
CA ASN A 80 -0.48 20.45 13.69
C ASN A 80 -1.34 21.43 14.50
N LEU A 81 -2.65 21.18 14.56
CA LEU A 81 -3.56 22.01 15.35
C LEU A 81 -3.24 21.92 16.85
N GLU A 82 -2.96 20.72 17.37
CA GLU A 82 -2.56 20.52 18.77
C GLU A 82 -1.28 21.29 19.12
N LYS A 83 -0.27 21.22 18.25
CA LYS A 83 0.96 22.02 18.42
C LYS A 83 0.69 23.52 18.44
N ASN A 84 -0.12 24.01 17.50
CA ASN A 84 -0.47 25.43 17.44
C ASN A 84 -1.22 25.87 18.71
N VAL A 85 -2.14 25.04 19.21
CA VAL A 85 -2.87 25.30 20.47
C VAL A 85 -1.91 25.31 21.66
N GLN A 86 -0.94 24.39 21.72
CA GLN A 86 0.08 24.39 22.78
C GLN A 86 0.96 25.63 22.72
N ASP A 87 1.43 26.04 21.53
CA ASP A 87 2.25 27.24 21.38
C ASP A 87 1.50 28.50 21.82
N LEU A 88 0.25 28.64 21.36
CA LEU A 88 -0.63 29.74 21.78
C LEU A 88 -0.88 29.72 23.29
N SER A 89 -1.14 28.56 23.88
CA SER A 89 -1.34 28.41 25.34
C SER A 89 -0.09 28.82 26.12
N ASN A 90 1.10 28.42 25.66
CA ASN A 90 2.37 28.79 26.29
C ASN A 90 2.63 30.31 26.19
N ARG A 91 2.33 30.91 25.04
CA ARG A 91 2.47 32.36 24.83
C ARG A 91 1.49 33.15 25.71
N LEU A 92 0.25 32.68 25.81
CA LEU A 92 -0.75 33.29 26.69
C LEU A 92 -0.30 33.23 28.15
N LYS A 93 0.16 32.07 28.61
CA LYS A 93 0.67 31.89 29.98
C LYS A 93 1.83 32.82 30.31
N ARG A 94 2.78 33.02 29.39
CA ARG A 94 3.89 33.98 29.55
C ARG A 94 3.42 35.44 29.61
N LEU A 95 2.34 35.78 28.92
CA LEU A 95 1.73 37.12 28.95
C LEU A 95 0.97 37.36 30.26
N GLU A 96 0.31 36.32 30.78
CA GLU A 96 -0.42 36.37 32.05
C GLU A 96 0.52 36.38 33.28
N GLU A 97 1.65 35.66 33.22
CA GLU A 97 2.67 35.66 34.28
C GLU A 97 3.55 36.92 34.28
N GLY A 98 3.50 37.73 33.20
CA GLY A 98 4.29 38.95 33.03
C GLY A 98 3.58 40.25 33.41
N ASN A 99 2.33 40.20 33.89
CA ASN A 99 1.54 41.34 34.38
C ASN A 99 1.26 41.26 35.88
#